data_AF-A0A009LZT8-F1
#
_entry.id   AF-A0A009LZT8-F1
#
_cell.length_a   1.000
_cell.length_b   1.000
_cell.length_c   1.000
_cell.angle_alpha   90.00
_cell.angle_beta   90.00
_cell.angle_gamma   90.00
#
_symmetry.space_group_name_H-M   'P 1'
#
loop_
_entity.id
_entity.type
_entity.pdbx_description
1 polymer ?
#
loop_
_entity_poly.entity_id
_entity_poly.type
_entity_poly.pdbx_seq_one_letter_code
_entity_poly.pdbx_strand_id
1 'polypeptide(L)'
;KNAAGEFVGYGYVDSTGNVSGYLNQVYLKGEELTFIVIDKAGNQSIEFKQNALTDDIAPNPIENIIFDINGQNFTAQAEADSRIEVKNAVGEVVGSGSTDNMGNVSGYFYQVYLHGEELTFVVVDRAGNRST
;
A
#
# COMPACT_ATOMS: atom_id res chain seq x y z
N LYS A 1 1.62 -13.85 -13.81
CA LYS A 1 3.01 -13.36 -13.85
C LYS A 1 3.02 -11.87 -14.13
N ASN A 2 4.04 -11.12 -13.69
CA ASN A 2 4.26 -9.74 -14.13
C ASN A 2 5.06 -9.71 -15.46
N ALA A 3 5.36 -8.51 -15.95
CA ALA A 3 6.16 -8.30 -17.17
C ALA A 3 7.59 -8.86 -17.09
N ALA A 4 8.16 -9.03 -15.89
CA ALA A 4 9.46 -9.69 -15.70
C ALA A 4 9.36 -11.24 -15.71
N GLY A 5 8.15 -11.79 -15.85
CA GLY A 5 7.89 -13.23 -15.83
C GLY A 5 7.79 -13.83 -14.43
N GLU A 6 7.83 -13.00 -13.39
CA GLU A 6 7.77 -13.46 -12.00
C GLU A 6 6.35 -13.89 -11.62
N PHE A 7 6.24 -14.85 -10.70
CA PHE A 7 4.95 -15.30 -10.20
C PHE A 7 4.41 -14.33 -9.15
N VAL A 8 3.16 -13.88 -9.33
CA VAL A 8 2.61 -12.72 -8.60
C VAL A 8 1.27 -12.96 -7.92
N GLY A 9 0.76 -14.17 -7.97
CA GLY A 9 -0.53 -14.51 -7.39
C GLY A 9 -0.95 -15.93 -7.75
N TYR A 10 -1.78 -16.52 -6.92
CA TYR A 10 -2.30 -17.87 -7.10
C TYR A 10 -3.78 -17.85 -7.47
N GLY A 11 -4.23 -18.88 -8.18
CA GLY A 11 -5.63 -19.07 -8.49
C GLY A 11 -6.01 -20.54 -8.62
N TYR A 12 -7.31 -20.78 -8.59
CA TYR A 12 -7.93 -22.09 -8.72
C TYR A 12 -9.02 -22.02 -9.78
N VAL A 13 -9.24 -23.14 -10.46
CA VAL A 13 -10.35 -23.33 -11.39
C VAL A 13 -11.33 -24.31 -10.76
N ASP A 14 -12.60 -23.93 -10.66
CA ASP A 14 -13.64 -24.82 -10.14
C ASP A 14 -14.10 -25.85 -11.18
N SER A 15 -14.98 -26.77 -10.78
CA SER A 15 -15.49 -27.83 -11.68
C SER A 15 -16.37 -27.32 -12.84
N THR A 16 -16.75 -26.04 -12.82
CA THR A 16 -17.53 -25.38 -13.88
C THR A 16 -16.66 -24.48 -14.77
N GLY A 17 -15.36 -24.39 -14.49
CA GLY A 17 -14.42 -23.59 -15.26
C GLY A 17 -14.27 -22.15 -14.79
N ASN A 18 -14.85 -21.74 -13.65
CA ASN A 18 -14.63 -20.40 -13.12
C ASN A 18 -13.25 -20.31 -12.48
N VAL A 19 -12.58 -19.20 -12.74
CA VAL A 19 -11.25 -18.88 -12.17
C VAL A 19 -11.41 -17.89 -11.03
N SER A 20 -10.79 -18.19 -9.89
CA SER A 20 -10.68 -17.27 -8.75
C SER A 20 -9.27 -17.32 -8.17
N GLY A 21 -8.85 -16.27 -7.48
CA GLY A 21 -7.49 -16.20 -6.96
C GLY A 21 -7.20 -14.91 -6.21
N TYR A 22 -5.94 -14.74 -5.84
CA TYR A 22 -5.43 -13.54 -5.20
C TYR A 22 -4.06 -13.18 -5.78
N LEU A 23 -3.73 -11.89 -5.71
CA LEU A 23 -2.42 -11.36 -6.03
C LEU A 23 -1.64 -11.18 -4.72
N ASN A 24 -0.32 -11.38 -4.77
CA ASN A 24 0.55 -11.28 -3.60
C ASN A 24 0.79 -9.82 -3.17
N GLN A 25 0.37 -8.86 -4.01
CA GLN A 25 0.44 -7.44 -3.76
C GLN A 25 -0.66 -6.70 -4.54
N VAL A 26 -0.77 -5.40 -4.26
CA VAL A 26 -1.68 -4.49 -4.97
C VAL A 26 -1.06 -4.08 -6.29
N TYR A 27 -1.84 -4.10 -7.37
CA TYR A 27 -1.48 -3.62 -8.70
C TYR A 27 -2.48 -2.53 -9.10
N LEU A 28 -2.01 -1.29 -9.09
CA LEU A 28 -2.83 -0.10 -9.34
C LEU A 28 -2.10 0.90 -10.25
N LYS A 29 -1.10 0.46 -11.02
CA LYS A 29 -0.32 1.31 -11.94
C LYS A 29 -0.45 0.87 -13.39
N GLY A 30 -1.53 0.17 -13.73
CA GLY A 30 -1.77 -0.30 -15.09
C GLY A 30 -0.84 -1.43 -15.52
N GLU A 31 -0.22 -2.14 -14.58
CA GLU A 31 0.73 -3.21 -14.87
C GLU A 31 0.08 -4.31 -15.73
N GLU A 32 0.78 -4.78 -16.77
CA GLU A 32 0.34 -5.94 -17.56
C GLU A 32 0.57 -7.23 -16.77
N LEU A 33 -0.52 -7.94 -16.47
CA LEU A 33 -0.51 -9.23 -15.80
C LEU A 33 -0.84 -10.35 -16.79
N THR A 34 -0.03 -11.41 -16.75
CA THR A 34 -0.22 -12.60 -17.58
C THR A 34 -0.81 -13.75 -16.75
N PHE A 35 -1.91 -14.33 -17.23
CA PHE A 35 -2.63 -15.44 -16.63
C PHE A 35 -2.45 -16.70 -17.47
N ILE A 36 -2.16 -17.80 -16.78
CA ILE A 36 -1.97 -19.13 -17.39
C ILE A 36 -2.67 -20.13 -16.48
N VAL A 37 -3.49 -21.01 -17.07
CA VAL A 37 -4.09 -22.13 -16.36
C VAL A 37 -3.25 -23.38 -16.62
N ILE A 38 -3.02 -24.17 -15.57
CA ILE A 38 -2.24 -25.40 -15.63
C ILE A 38 -3.17 -26.54 -15.20
N ASP A 39 -3.32 -27.57 -16.03
CA ASP A 39 -4.11 -28.74 -15.69
C ASP A 39 -3.35 -29.72 -14.77
N LYS A 40 -4.02 -30.79 -14.33
CA LYS A 40 -3.41 -31.81 -13.45
C LYS A 40 -2.25 -32.57 -14.09
N ALA A 41 -2.20 -32.65 -15.41
CA ALA A 41 -1.12 -33.28 -16.16
C ALA A 41 0.05 -32.31 -16.41
N GLY A 42 -0.09 -31.03 -16.07
CA GLY A 42 0.90 -29.98 -16.25
C GLY A 42 0.81 -29.24 -17.58
N ASN A 43 -0.23 -29.44 -18.38
CA ASN A 43 -0.40 -28.72 -19.63
C ASN A 43 -0.81 -27.27 -19.36
N GLN A 44 -0.22 -26.32 -20.08
CA GLN A 44 -0.49 -24.89 -19.96
C GLN A 44 -1.48 -24.42 -21.03
N SER A 45 -2.37 -23.51 -20.66
CA SER A 45 -3.18 -22.76 -21.63
C SER A 45 -2.32 -21.80 -22.47
N ILE A 46 -2.91 -21.22 -23.51
CA ILE A 46 -2.39 -19.96 -24.06
C ILE A 46 -2.39 -18.87 -22.99
N GLU A 47 -1.49 -17.91 -23.13
CA GLU A 47 -1.42 -16.75 -22.22
C GLU A 47 -2.61 -15.82 -22.43
N PHE A 48 -3.20 -15.37 -21.32
CA PHE A 48 -4.16 -14.26 -21.32
C PHE A 48 -3.54 -13.06 -20.60
N LYS A 49 -3.60 -11.90 -21.24
CA LYS A 49 -3.00 -10.67 -20.71
C LYS A 49 -4.09 -9.67 -20.33
N GLN A 50 -3.94 -9.08 -19.16
CA GLN A 50 -4.85 -8.06 -18.64
C GLN A 50 -4.05 -7.01 -17.89
N ASN A 51 -4.31 -5.75 -18.21
CA ASN A 51 -3.75 -4.64 -17.45
C ASN A 51 -4.52 -4.48 -16.14
N ALA A 52 -3.78 -4.23 -15.06
CA ALA A 52 -4.34 -3.83 -13.79
C ALA A 52 -5.09 -2.49 -13.92
N LEU A 53 -5.89 -2.18 -12.90
CA LEU A 53 -6.49 -0.85 -12.79
C LEU A 53 -5.40 0.20 -12.53
N THR A 54 -5.78 1.47 -12.64
CA THR A 54 -4.92 2.61 -12.33
C THR A 54 -5.53 3.42 -11.21
N ASP A 55 -4.70 3.78 -10.24
CA ASP A 55 -5.00 4.76 -9.20
C ASP A 55 -3.85 5.75 -9.13
N ASP A 56 -4.10 6.96 -9.63
CA ASP A 56 -3.16 8.09 -9.71
C ASP A 56 -3.58 9.27 -8.82
N ILE A 57 -4.59 9.07 -7.97
CA ILE A 57 -5.12 10.10 -7.10
C ILE A 57 -4.33 10.11 -5.80
N ALA A 58 -3.65 11.21 -5.52
CA ALA A 58 -2.96 11.37 -4.24
C ALA A 58 -3.97 11.48 -3.08
N PRO A 59 -3.66 10.88 -1.92
CA PRO A 59 -4.47 11.06 -0.72
C PRO A 59 -4.37 12.52 -0.23
N ASN A 60 -5.40 12.96 0.48
CA ASN A 60 -5.36 14.25 1.19
C ASN A 60 -4.24 14.27 2.24
N PRO A 61 -3.73 15.45 2.62
CA PRO A 61 -2.82 15.59 3.75
C PRO A 61 -3.41 15.01 5.03
N ILE A 62 -2.53 14.60 5.95
CA ILE A 62 -2.92 14.13 7.28
C ILE A 62 -3.58 15.27 8.09
N GLU A 63 -4.56 14.92 8.91
CA GLU A 63 -5.33 15.86 9.72
C GLU A 63 -5.35 15.46 11.20
N ASN A 64 -5.71 16.39 12.08
CA ASN A 64 -5.98 16.14 13.49
C ASN A 64 -4.85 15.42 14.25
N ILE A 65 -3.60 15.80 13.96
CA ILE A 65 -2.41 15.21 14.59
C ILE A 65 -2.38 15.56 16.08
N ILE A 66 -2.25 14.53 16.91
CA ILE A 66 -2.10 14.63 18.36
C ILE A 66 -0.88 13.82 18.77
N PHE A 67 0.07 14.46 19.44
CA PHE A 67 1.23 13.78 20.02
C PHE A 67 0.92 13.27 21.41
N ASP A 68 1.47 12.10 21.75
CA ASP A 68 1.43 11.62 23.12
C ASP A 68 2.32 12.46 24.03
N ILE A 69 2.07 12.38 25.34
CA ILE A 69 2.82 13.17 26.34
C ILE A 69 4.30 12.79 26.41
N ASN A 70 4.66 11.61 25.92
CA ASN A 70 6.04 11.13 25.88
C ASN A 70 6.80 11.63 24.64
N GLY A 71 6.11 12.27 23.68
CA GLY A 71 6.70 12.73 22.42
C GLY A 71 7.19 11.59 21.52
N GLN A 72 6.70 10.36 21.71
CA GLN A 72 7.17 9.17 21.00
C GLN A 72 6.12 8.61 20.04
N ASN A 73 4.84 8.90 20.27
CA ASN A 73 3.73 8.40 19.47
C ASN A 73 2.80 9.52 19.04
N PHE A 74 2.00 9.25 18.01
CA PHE A 74 0.98 10.17 17.53
C PHE A 74 -0.27 9.43 17.04
N THR A 75 -1.41 10.10 17.16
CA THR A 75 -2.65 9.76 16.49
C THR A 75 -3.05 10.88 15.54
N ALA A 76 -3.86 10.57 14.54
CA ALA A 76 -4.30 11.50 13.51
C ALA A 76 -5.49 10.92 12.71
N GLN A 77 -5.90 11.62 11.66
CA GLN A 77 -6.82 11.15 10.62
C GLN A 77 -6.15 11.26 9.25
N ALA A 78 -6.33 10.25 8.40
CA ALA A 78 -5.89 10.26 7.01
C ALA A 78 -6.76 9.30 6.19
N GLU A 79 -6.45 9.15 4.91
CA GLU A 79 -7.10 8.15 4.06
C GLU A 79 -6.99 6.75 4.67
N ALA A 80 -8.07 5.96 4.63
CA ALA A 80 -8.11 4.61 5.16
C ALA A 80 -7.11 3.67 4.43
N ASP A 81 -6.68 2.62 5.12
CA ASP A 81 -5.74 1.60 4.58
C ASP A 81 -4.44 2.18 3.97
N SER A 82 -3.96 3.30 4.50
CA SER A 82 -2.77 4.04 4.04
C SER A 82 -1.63 3.95 5.04
N ARG A 83 -0.40 4.26 4.58
CA ARG A 83 0.80 4.40 5.42
C ARG A 83 1.11 5.87 5.64
N ILE A 84 1.62 6.20 6.82
CA ILE A 84 2.16 7.51 7.15
C ILE A 84 3.68 7.42 7.23
N GLU A 85 4.37 8.32 6.51
CA GLU A 85 5.80 8.55 6.65
C GLU A 85 6.02 9.90 7.33
N VAL A 86 6.84 9.93 8.39
CA VAL A 86 7.19 11.19 9.06
C VAL A 86 8.64 11.53 8.75
N LYS A 87 8.87 12.77 8.32
CA LYS A 87 10.20 13.28 7.94
C LYS A 87 10.61 14.46 8.79
N ASN A 88 11.92 14.60 9.02
CA ASN A 88 12.49 15.81 9.61
C ASN A 88 12.72 16.90 8.53
N ALA A 89 13.18 18.09 8.96
CA ALA A 89 13.47 19.21 8.08
C ALA A 89 14.52 18.95 6.99
N VAL A 90 15.40 17.94 7.18
CA VAL A 90 16.39 17.53 6.16
C VAL A 90 15.88 16.41 5.24
N GLY A 91 14.63 15.97 5.42
CA GLY A 91 13.95 14.99 4.58
C GLY A 91 14.17 13.52 4.95
N GLU A 92 14.85 13.24 6.07
CA GLU A 92 15.05 11.87 6.56
C GLU A 92 13.78 11.34 7.23
N VAL A 93 13.49 10.05 7.04
CA VAL A 93 12.35 9.39 7.70
C VAL A 93 12.68 9.15 9.17
N VAL A 94 11.89 9.75 10.05
CA VAL A 94 12.07 9.76 11.50
C VAL A 94 10.88 9.17 12.25
N GLY A 95 9.88 8.66 11.53
CA GLY A 95 8.73 7.99 12.11
C GLY A 95 7.86 7.35 11.05
N SER A 96 6.92 6.53 11.50
CA SER A 96 5.98 5.83 10.64
C SER A 96 4.64 5.62 11.35
N GLY A 97 3.60 5.41 10.56
CA GLY A 97 2.28 5.02 11.06
C GLY A 97 1.44 4.38 9.96
N SER A 98 0.22 4.01 10.32
CA SER A 98 -0.77 3.48 9.38
C SER A 98 -2.17 3.89 9.79
N THR A 99 -3.08 3.90 8.84
CA THR A 99 -4.51 4.04 9.10
C THR A 99 -5.21 2.68 9.16
N ASP A 100 -6.27 2.60 9.95
CA ASP A 100 -7.25 1.53 9.86
C ASP A 100 -8.23 1.75 8.68
N ASN A 101 -9.22 0.87 8.58
CA ASN A 101 -10.27 0.95 7.55
C ASN A 101 -11.24 2.14 7.73
N MET A 102 -11.11 2.90 8.82
CA MET A 102 -11.89 4.09 9.12
C MET A 102 -11.06 5.38 9.00
N GLY A 103 -9.76 5.29 8.68
CA GLY A 103 -8.86 6.44 8.56
C GLY A 103 -8.20 6.88 9.87
N ASN A 104 -8.37 6.13 10.97
CA ASN A 104 -7.70 6.46 12.23
C ASN A 104 -6.22 6.09 12.15
N VAL A 105 -5.34 7.08 12.35
CA VAL A 105 -3.90 6.88 12.34
C VAL A 105 -3.41 6.46 13.73
N SER A 106 -2.55 5.46 13.75
CA SER A 106 -1.63 5.19 14.86
C SER A 106 -0.20 5.18 14.33
N GLY A 107 0.69 5.95 14.96
CA GLY A 107 2.09 6.04 14.54
C GLY A 107 3.04 6.34 15.68
N TYR A 108 4.33 6.18 15.37
CA TYR A 108 5.43 6.38 16.30
C TYR A 108 6.62 7.04 15.60
N PHE A 109 7.40 7.77 16.38
CA PHE A 109 8.68 8.33 15.97
C PHE A 109 9.82 7.35 16.30
N TYR A 110 10.99 7.48 15.68
CA TYR A 110 12.17 6.66 15.99
C TYR A 110 13.00 7.22 17.15
N GLN A 111 12.66 8.43 17.61
CA GLN A 111 13.20 9.08 18.80
C GLN A 111 12.12 9.95 19.44
N VAL A 112 12.40 10.50 20.62
CA VAL A 112 11.49 11.41 21.33
C VAL A 112 11.59 12.82 20.75
N TYR A 113 10.45 13.44 20.47
CA TYR A 113 10.32 14.81 19.99
C TYR A 113 9.52 15.66 21.00
N LEU A 114 10.22 16.56 21.71
CA LEU A 114 9.65 17.38 22.79
C LEU A 114 10.13 18.83 22.76
N HIS A 115 10.91 19.24 21.75
CA HIS A 115 11.61 20.53 21.73
C HIS A 115 11.14 21.44 20.59
N GLY A 116 9.97 21.16 20.00
CA GLY A 116 9.40 21.98 18.93
C GLY A 116 10.02 21.70 17.56
N GLU A 117 10.47 20.47 17.34
CA GLU A 117 11.06 20.04 16.08
C GLU A 117 10.03 20.11 14.93
N GLU A 118 10.48 20.54 13.76
CA GLU A 118 9.64 20.55 12.56
C GLU A 118 9.58 19.15 11.95
N LEU A 119 8.36 18.63 11.81
CA LEU A 119 8.06 17.32 11.25
C LEU A 119 7.07 17.45 10.08
N THR A 120 7.38 16.78 8.98
CA THR A 120 6.50 16.68 7.81
C THR A 120 5.88 15.28 7.77
N PHE A 121 4.57 15.21 7.65
CA PHE A 121 3.83 13.96 7.55
C PHE A 121 3.37 13.77 6.11
N VAL A 122 3.64 12.59 5.55
CA VAL A 122 3.23 12.22 4.20
C VAL A 122 2.33 11.00 4.28
N VAL A 123 1.09 11.14 3.80
CA VAL A 123 0.16 10.03 3.61
C VAL A 123 0.53 9.34 2.31
N VAL A 124 0.64 8.02 2.34
CA VAL A 124 0.93 7.17 1.18
C VAL A 124 -0.17 6.13 1.07
N ASP A 125 -0.96 6.21 0.00
CA ASP A 125 -2.07 5.30 -0.24
C ASP A 125 -1.62 3.88 -0.65
N ARG A 126 -2.58 3.01 -0.96
CA ARG A 126 -2.34 1.62 -1.38
C ARG A 126 -1.67 1.51 -2.75
N ALA A 127 -1.86 2.48 -3.63
CA ALA A 127 -1.21 2.56 -4.94
C ALA A 127 0.20 3.18 -4.85
N GLY A 128 0.55 3.76 -3.69
CA GLY A 128 1.79 4.47 -3.44
C GLY A 128 1.77 5.93 -3.89
N ASN A 129 0.60 6.52 -4.17
CA ASN A 129 0.49 7.96 -4.36
C ASN A 129 0.68 8.66 -3.02
N ARG A 130 1.19 9.90 -3.06
CA ARG A 130 1.69 10.60 -1.87
C ARG A 130 0.99 11.93 -1.73
N SER A 131 0.54 12.25 -0.52
CA SER A 131 0.00 13.58 -0.22
C SER A 131 1.06 14.66 -0.43
N THR A 132 0.61 15.84 -0.85
CA THR A 132 1.45 17.05 -0.99
C THR A 132 1.60 17.82 0.30
#